data_AF-A0A0L6TWF8-F1
#
_entry.id   AF-A0A0L6TWF8-F1
#
_cell.length_a   1.000
_cell.length_b   1.000
_cell.length_c   1.000
_cell.angle_alpha   90.00
_cell.angle_beta   90.00
_cell.angle_gamma   90.00
#
_symmetry.space_group_name_H-M   'P 1'
#
loop_
_entity.id
_entity.type
_entity.pdbx_description
1 polymer ?
#
loop_
_entity_poly.entity_id
_entity_poly.type
_entity_poly.pdbx_seq_one_letter_code
_entity_poly.pdbx_strand_id
1 'polypeptide(L)' 'MNRKKIGELLLALRGTKTQREVATALGISDAAVRQYESGNRVPKDEIKIVIAEYYGKTVQDIFFD' A
#
# COMPACT_ATOMS: atom_id res chain seq x y z
N MET A 1 9.32 10.54 5.88
CA MET A 1 8.77 9.55 4.93
C MET A 1 9.77 9.20 3.84
N ASN A 2 10.38 8.02 3.93
CA ASN A 2 11.14 7.48 2.80
C ASN A 2 10.18 6.68 1.90
N ARG A 3 9.82 7.24 0.74
CA ARG A 3 8.85 6.64 -0.18
C ARG A 3 9.27 5.25 -0.68
N LYS A 4 10.57 4.98 -0.81
CA LYS A 4 11.07 3.64 -1.20
C LYS A 4 10.80 2.61 -0.10
N LYS A 5 11.08 2.96 1.17
CA LYS A 5 10.80 2.07 2.31
C LYS A 5 9.32 1.72 2.42
N ILE A 6 8.44 2.71 2.24
CA ILE A 6 6.98 2.47 2.22
C ILE A 6 6.62 1.51 1.09
N GLY A 7 7.16 1.70 -0.11
CA GLY A 7 6.91 0.81 -1.24
C GLY A 7 7.37 -0.63 -0.98
N GLU A 8 8.57 -0.80 -0.43
CA GLU A 8 9.12 -2.10 -0.01
C GLU A 8 8.25 -2.77 1.07
N LEU A 9 7.75 -2.00 2.04
CA LEU A 9 6.84 -2.51 3.07
C LEU A 9 5.50 -2.96 2.47
N LEU A 10 4.91 -2.15 1.59
CA LEU A 10 3.67 -2.53 0.90
C LEU A 10 3.86 -3.78 0.03
N LEU A 11 5.01 -3.91 -0.61
CA LEU A 11 5.38 -5.10 -1.39
C LEU A 11 5.49 -6.34 -0.48
N ALA A 12 6.11 -6.19 0.69
CA ALA A 12 6.22 -7.26 1.68
C ALA A 12 4.85 -7.66 2.25
N LEU A 13 3.98 -6.68 2.52
CA LEU A 13 2.61 -6.90 3.01
C LEU A 13 1.74 -7.63 1.98
N ARG A 14 1.88 -7.30 0.69
CA ARG A 14 1.18 -8.01 -0.39
C ARG A 14 1.58 -9.50 -0.45
N GLY A 15 2.84 -9.81 -0.15
CA GLY A 15 3.36 -11.17 -0.18
C GLY A 15 3.21 -11.81 -1.57
N THR A 16 2.57 -12.97 -1.62
CA THR A 16 2.39 -13.74 -2.87
C THR A 16 1.19 -13.29 -3.70
N LYS A 17 0.32 -12.43 -3.17
CA LYS A 17 -0.85 -11.93 -3.91
C LYS A 17 -0.41 -11.07 -5.08
N THR A 18 -1.14 -11.08 -6.17
CA THR A 18 -0.91 -10.18 -7.30
C THR A 18 -1.33 -8.74 -6.95
N GLN A 19 -0.78 -7.75 -7.65
CA GLN A 19 -1.20 -6.35 -7.50
C GLN A 19 -2.69 -6.18 -7.82
N ARG A 20 -3.23 -6.97 -8.75
CA ARG A 20 -4.64 -6.96 -9.13
C ARG A 20 -5.55 -7.44 -8.01
N GLU A 21 -5.21 -8.54 -7.33
CA GLU A 21 -5.99 -9.06 -6.20
C GLU A 21 -6.07 -8.05 -5.06
N VAL A 22 -4.93 -7.43 -4.71
CA VAL A 22 -4.88 -6.40 -3.68
C VAL A 22 -5.64 -5.16 -4.12
N ALA A 23 -5.48 -4.72 -5.37
CA ALA A 23 -6.20 -3.57 -5.91
C ALA A 23 -7.72 -3.77 -5.85
N THR A 24 -8.21 -4.95 -6.23
CA THR A 24 -9.63 -5.32 -6.13
C THR A 24 -10.11 -5.30 -4.68
N ALA A 25 -9.33 -5.85 -3.74
CA ALA A 25 -9.70 -5.85 -2.32
C ALA A 25 -9.74 -4.45 -1.71
N LEU A 26 -8.86 -3.55 -2.15
CA LEU A 26 -8.78 -2.16 -1.70
C LEU A 26 -9.71 -1.20 -2.45
N GLY A 27 -10.40 -1.66 -3.50
CA GLY A 27 -11.25 -0.80 -4.34
C GLY A 27 -10.48 0.25 -5.15
N ILE A 28 -9.23 -0.02 -5.52
CA ILE A 28 -8.36 0.86 -6.31
C ILE A 28 -7.90 0.19 -7.61
N SER A 29 -7.16 0.92 -8.46
CA SER A 29 -6.57 0.34 -9.66
C SER A 29 -5.28 -0.43 -9.36
N ASP A 30 -4.99 -1.44 -10.18
CA ASP A 30 -3.72 -2.17 -10.21
C ASP A 30 -2.52 -1.21 -10.41
N ALA A 31 -2.69 -0.20 -11.27
CA ALA A 31 -1.70 0.85 -11.48
C ALA A 31 -1.43 1.67 -10.21
N ALA A 32 -2.44 1.90 -9.36
CA ALA A 32 -2.25 2.60 -8.09
C ALA A 32 -1.37 1.77 -7.14
N VAL A 33 -1.69 0.48 -6.96
CA VAL A 33 -0.88 -0.45 -6.15
C VAL A 33 0.58 -0.47 -6.65
N ARG A 34 0.79 -0.59 -7.97
CA ARG A 34 2.13 -0.56 -8.57
C ARG A 34 2.88 0.74 -8.26
N GLN A 35 2.21 1.89 -8.32
CA GLN A 35 2.84 3.18 -8.02
C GLN A 35 3.20 3.33 -6.53
N TYR A 36 2.40 2.73 -5.64
CA TYR A 36 2.67 2.74 -4.21
C TYR A 36 3.85 1.82 -3.86
N GLU A 37 3.85 0.59 -4.37
CA GLU A 37 4.93 -0.38 -4.16
C GLU A 37 6.28 0.07 -4.74
N SER A 38 6.25 0.86 -5.82
CA SER A 38 7.47 1.44 -6.41
C SER A 38 7.93 2.73 -5.73
N GLY A 39 7.16 3.27 -4.76
CA GLY A 39 7.47 4.54 -4.09
C GLY A 39 7.33 5.78 -5.00
N ASN A 40 6.79 5.63 -6.20
CA ASN A 40 6.57 6.73 -7.15
C ASN A 40 5.48 7.68 -6.66
N ARG A 41 4.49 7.15 -5.95
CA ARG A 41 3.34 7.90 -5.43
C ARG A 41 3.02 7.45 -4.00
N VAL A 42 2.53 8.39 -3.19
CA VAL A 42 1.98 8.09 -1.85
C VAL A 42 0.44 8.04 -1.94
N PRO A 43 -0.23 7.07 -1.30
CA PRO A 43 -1.69 7.05 -1.24
C PRO A 43 -2.26 8.29 -0.54
N LYS A 44 -3.49 8.67 -0.91
CA LYS A 44 -4.27 9.65 -0.13
C LYS A 44 -4.64 9.08 1.23
N ASP A 45 -4.96 9.92 2.20
CA ASP A 45 -5.23 9.47 3.58
C ASP A 45 -6.38 8.47 3.68
N GLU A 46 -7.45 8.66 2.90
CA GLU A 46 -8.56 7.69 2.77
C GLU A 46 -8.05 6.30 2.35
N ILE A 47 -7.14 6.24 1.38
CA ILE A 47 -6.56 4.99 0.89
C ILE A 47 -5.55 4.42 1.88
N LYS A 48 -4.81 5.27 2.63
CA LYS A 48 -3.94 4.79 3.70
C LYS A 48 -4.73 4.07 4.78
N ILE A 49 -5.89 4.58 5.15
CA ILE A 49 -6.80 3.95 6.12
C ILE A 49 -7.24 2.58 5.60
N VAL A 50 -7.75 2.50 4.36
CA VAL A 50 -8.20 1.23 3.76
C VAL A 50 -7.06 0.20 3.68
N ILE A 51 -5.84 0.64 3.30
CA ILE A 51 -4.65 -0.23 3.27
C ILE A 51 -4.30 -0.74 4.68
N ALA A 52 -4.32 0.14 5.68
CA ALA A 52 -4.02 -0.18 7.06
C ALA A 52 -5.02 -1.19 7.63
N GLU A 53 -6.32 -0.98 7.40
CA GLU A 53 -7.39 -1.91 7.77
C GLU A 53 -7.24 -3.26 7.08
N TYR A 54 -6.97 -3.27 5.77
CA TYR A 54 -6.80 -4.50 4.99
C TYR A 54 -5.66 -5.38 5.51
N TYR A 55 -4.55 -4.77 5.94
CA TYR A 55 -3.39 -5.49 6.49
C TYR A 55 -3.39 -5.62 8.02
N GLY A 56 -4.42 -5.14 8.71
CA GLY A 56 -4.51 -5.18 10.17
C GLY A 56 -3.37 -4.42 10.88
N LYS A 57 -2.97 -3.28 10.30
CA LYS A 57 -1.90 -2.40 10.83
C LYS A 57 -2.43 -0.99 11.04
N THR A 58 -1.65 -0.13 11.68
CA THR A 58 -1.99 1.30 11.73
C THR A 58 -1.43 2.04 10.53
N VAL A 59 -2.00 3.21 10.23
CA VAL A 59 -1.45 4.12 9.21
C VAL A 59 -0.02 4.56 9.58
N GLN A 60 0.25 4.72 10.87
CA GLN A 60 1.59 5.06 11.38
C GLN A 60 2.61 3.97 11.00
N ASP A 61 2.31 2.71 11.29
CA ASP A 61 3.21 1.57 11.04
C ASP A 61 3.57 1.39 9.56
N ILE A 62 2.65 1.76 8.66
CA ILE A 62 2.85 1.55 7.21
C ILE A 62 3.53 2.76 6.57
N PHE A 63 3.14 3.97 6.97
CA PHE A 63 3.45 5.18 6.21
C PHE A 63 4.44 6.10 6.90
N PHE A 64 4.57 6.07 8.23
CA PHE A 64 5.30 7.11 8.96
C PHE A 64 6.54 6.61 9.71
N ASP A 65 6.59 5.34 10.09
CA ASP A 65 7.75 4.67 10.69
C ASP A 65 8.72 4.10 9.63
#